data_AF-D2QNP4-F1
#
_entry.id   AF-D2QNP4-F1
#
_cell.length_a   1.000
_cell.length_b   1.000
_cell.length_c   1.000
_cell.angle_alpha   90.00
_cell.angle_beta   90.00
_cell.angle_gamma   90.00
#
_symmetry.space_group_name_H-M   'P 1'
#
loop_
_entity.id
_entity.type
_entity.pdbx_description
1 polymer ?
#
loop_
_entity_poly.entity_id
_entity_poly.type
_entity_poly.pdbx_seq_one_letter_code
_entity_poly.pdbx_strand_id
1 'polypeptide(L)'
;MNTLLTWYRHTIWMGIVLNLGLLLQNGSPTNKQVSVQGIEKYLLTINDEAEHTLPVELVRRQIGYRSVEPTCTFCHDGAFKGRNLSTNRPKVLTYSPTQMSGLEASQRSSYDCAASKRSGSDTLMRYIDPLPDRSSTGHMVYKHLTIPFAKTALLKQQQTYAWQK
;
A
#
# COMPACT_ATOMS: atom_id res chain seq x y z
N MET A 1 25.10 -24.94 -27.00
CA MET A 1 24.28 -23.73 -26.80
C MET A 1 22.84 -24.16 -26.52
N ASN A 2 22.28 -23.78 -25.37
CA ASN A 2 20.95 -24.24 -24.92
C ASN A 2 19.83 -23.50 -25.67
N THR A 3 19.24 -24.18 -26.66
CA THR A 3 18.11 -23.72 -27.48
C THR A 3 16.90 -23.30 -26.64
N LEU A 4 16.68 -23.96 -25.50
CA LEU A 4 15.64 -23.64 -24.51
C LEU A 4 15.80 -22.25 -23.86
N LEU A 5 17.04 -21.85 -23.53
CA LEU A 5 17.33 -20.56 -22.91
C LEU A 5 17.16 -19.42 -23.92
N THR A 6 17.57 -19.65 -25.18
CA THR A 6 17.33 -18.70 -26.26
C THR A 6 15.84 -18.54 -26.56
N TRP A 7 15.06 -19.62 -26.53
CA TRP A 7 13.61 -19.53 -26.75
C TRP A 7 12.91 -18.74 -25.64
N TYR A 8 13.19 -19.06 -24.37
CA TYR A 8 12.66 -18.34 -23.21
C TYR A 8 12.99 -16.84 -23.22
N ARG A 9 14.21 -16.49 -23.63
CA ARG A 9 14.64 -15.08 -23.73
C ARG A 9 13.83 -14.31 -24.77
N HIS A 10 13.50 -14.92 -25.91
CA HIS A 10 12.74 -14.26 -26.96
C HIS A 10 11.26 -14.08 -26.59
N THR A 11 10.64 -15.08 -25.94
CA THR A 11 9.24 -14.97 -25.49
C THR A 11 9.07 -13.91 -24.41
N ILE A 12 10.00 -13.80 -23.46
CA ILE A 12 9.96 -12.73 -22.45
C ILE A 12 10.17 -11.35 -23.09
N TRP A 13 11.13 -11.21 -24.01
CA TRP A 13 11.37 -9.93 -24.69
C TRP A 13 10.16 -9.47 -25.50
N MET A 14 9.48 -10.39 -26.21
CA MET A 14 8.23 -10.04 -26.90
C MET A 14 7.12 -9.61 -25.93
N GLY A 15 6.99 -10.28 -24.77
CA GLY A 15 6.03 -9.88 -23.73
C GLY A 15 6.29 -8.49 -23.17
N ILE A 16 7.56 -8.13 -22.93
CA ILE A 16 7.96 -6.80 -22.45
C ILE A 16 7.68 -5.73 -23.50
N VAL A 17 8.05 -5.96 -24.77
CA VAL A 17 7.81 -5.01 -25.87
C VAL A 17 6.31 -4.80 -26.10
N LEU A 18 5.50 -5.85 -26.01
CA LEU A 18 4.05 -5.76 -26.14
C LEU A 18 3.42 -4.96 -24.99
N ASN A 19 3.88 -5.17 -23.75
CA ASN A 19 3.42 -4.42 -22.57
C ASN A 19 3.83 -2.94 -22.64
N LEU A 20 5.07 -2.66 -23.06
CA LEU A 20 5.55 -1.29 -23.26
C LEU A 20 4.76 -0.58 -24.38
N GLY A 21 4.47 -1.28 -25.48
CA GLY A 21 3.64 -0.74 -26.57
C GLY A 21 2.24 -0.36 -26.10
N LEU A 22 1.64 -1.19 -25.23
CA LEU A 22 0.33 -0.90 -24.64
C LEU A 22 0.35 0.28 -23.65
N LEU A 23 1.47 0.45 -22.93
CA LEU A 23 1.67 1.56 -21.99
C LEU A 23 1.96 2.88 -22.70
N LEU A 24 2.55 2.85 -23.91
CA LEU A 24 2.84 4.05 -24.69
C LEU A 24 1.63 4.54 -25.52
N GLN A 25 0.67 3.67 -25.82
CA GLN A 25 -0.58 4.04 -26.51
C GLN A 25 -1.63 4.63 -25.56
N ASN A 26 -1.59 4.26 -24.28
CA ASN A 26 -2.45 4.85 -23.25
C ASN A 26 -1.73 6.05 -22.63
N GLY A 27 -1.91 7.21 -23.27
CA GLY A 27 -1.39 8.49 -22.80
C GLY A 27 -1.65 8.74 -21.30
N SER A 28 -0.75 9.52 -20.72
CA SER A 28 -0.74 10.02 -19.33
C SER A 28 -2.15 10.11 -18.70
N PRO A 29 -2.39 9.53 -17.51
CA PRO A 29 -3.68 9.66 -16.85
C PRO A 29 -3.93 11.13 -16.53
N THR A 30 -4.76 11.78 -17.34
CA THR A 30 -5.28 13.11 -17.04
C THR A 30 -6.01 13.04 -15.71
N ASN A 31 -5.61 13.90 -14.78
CA ASN A 31 -6.23 14.14 -13.48
C ASN A 31 -7.72 14.49 -13.65
N LYS A 32 -8.57 13.47 -13.75
CA LYS A 32 -10.01 13.62 -13.57
C LYS A 32 -10.27 13.48 -12.09
N GLN A 33 -10.64 14.60 -11.46
CA GLN A 33 -11.20 14.57 -10.12
C GLN A 33 -12.46 13.72 -10.14
N VAL A 34 -12.35 12.56 -9.50
CA VAL A 34 -13.43 11.62 -9.29
C VAL A 34 -14.48 12.25 -8.36
N SER A 35 -15.73 12.33 -8.83
CA SER A 35 -16.90 12.71 -8.03
C SER A 35 -17.17 11.67 -6.93
N VAL A 36 -17.32 12.14 -5.69
CA VAL A 36 -17.32 11.33 -4.46
C VAL A 36 -18.72 10.88 -4.00
N GLN A 37 -19.76 11.09 -4.81
CA GLN A 37 -21.17 10.99 -4.40
C GLN A 37 -21.72 9.56 -4.16
N GLY A 38 -20.87 8.54 -4.06
CA GLY A 38 -21.28 7.16 -3.72
C GLY A 38 -20.46 6.48 -2.62
N ILE A 39 -19.39 7.12 -2.15
CA ILE A 39 -18.42 6.53 -1.19
C ILE A 39 -18.68 7.01 0.24
N GLU A 40 -19.55 8.00 0.46
CA GLU A 40 -19.81 8.59 1.78
C GLU A 40 -20.14 7.55 2.84
N LYS A 41 -20.93 6.51 2.52
CA LYS A 41 -21.33 5.48 3.47
C LYS A 41 -20.18 4.59 3.97
N TYR A 42 -19.14 4.38 3.17
CA TYR A 42 -17.96 3.58 3.54
C TYR A 42 -16.83 4.45 4.11
N LEU A 43 -16.79 5.72 3.72
CA LEU A 43 -15.95 6.74 4.35
C LEU A 43 -16.40 7.04 5.78
N LEU A 44 -17.68 6.87 6.09
CA LEU A 44 -18.22 7.07 7.43
C LEU A 44 -17.68 6.08 8.48
N THR A 45 -17.31 4.85 8.09
CA THR A 45 -16.58 3.94 9.00
C THR A 45 -15.11 4.32 9.23
N ILE A 46 -14.52 5.17 8.37
CA ILE A 46 -13.22 5.83 8.67
C ILE A 46 -13.47 7.08 9.54
N ASN A 47 -14.68 7.65 9.47
CA ASN A 47 -15.04 8.82 10.24
C ASN A 47 -15.40 8.51 11.71
N ASP A 48 -15.77 7.27 12.06
CA ASP A 48 -15.88 6.89 13.48
C ASP A 48 -14.52 6.86 14.20
N GLU A 49 -13.40 6.82 13.46
CA GLU A 49 -12.06 7.09 14.00
C GLU A 49 -11.57 8.52 13.71
N ALA A 50 -12.38 9.39 13.08
CA ALA A 50 -11.97 10.75 12.72
C ALA A 50 -11.81 11.70 13.91
N GLU A 51 -12.21 11.30 15.12
CA GLU A 51 -11.87 12.04 16.35
C GLU A 51 -10.39 11.88 16.76
N HIS A 52 -9.65 10.93 16.16
CA HIS A 52 -8.23 10.77 16.41
C HIS A 52 -7.40 11.54 15.37
N THR A 53 -6.66 12.54 15.84
CA THR A 53 -5.63 13.22 15.05
C THR A 53 -4.58 12.20 14.63
N LEU A 54 -4.35 12.06 13.32
CA LEU A 54 -3.29 11.19 12.80
C LEU A 54 -1.92 11.73 13.25
N PRO A 55 -0.96 10.85 13.55
CA PRO A 55 0.39 11.26 13.88
C PRO A 55 1.05 11.89 12.64
N VAL A 56 2.06 12.76 12.82
CA VAL A 56 2.66 13.57 11.73
C VAL A 56 3.26 12.72 10.60
N GLU A 57 3.57 11.46 10.91
CA GLU A 57 4.11 10.44 10.03
C GLU A 57 3.05 9.82 9.10
N LEU A 58 1.76 10.03 9.36
CA LEU A 58 0.66 9.52 8.55
C LEU A 58 -0.23 10.66 8.07
N VAL A 59 -0.64 10.61 6.81
CA VAL A 59 -1.55 11.61 6.24
C VAL A 59 -2.68 10.95 5.49
N ARG A 60 -3.87 11.56 5.54
CA ARG A 60 -4.98 11.17 4.67
C ARG A 60 -4.70 11.65 3.25
N ARG A 61 -4.65 10.74 2.29
CA ARG A 61 -4.57 11.07 0.87
C ARG A 61 -5.75 10.49 0.11
N GLN A 62 -6.07 11.13 -1.01
CA GLN A 62 -7.02 10.61 -1.99
C GLN A 62 -6.24 10.19 -3.24
N ILE A 63 -5.96 8.90 -3.37
CA ILE A 63 -5.29 8.32 -4.56
C ILE A 63 -6.25 7.33 -5.20
N GLY A 64 -7.23 7.84 -5.96
CA GLY A 64 -8.37 7.05 -6.46
C GLY A 64 -9.36 6.61 -5.38
N TYR A 65 -8.89 6.35 -4.15
CA TYR A 65 -9.65 6.08 -2.94
C TYR A 65 -9.04 6.83 -1.74
N ARG A 66 -9.83 7.02 -0.67
CA ARG A 66 -9.32 7.63 0.57
C ARG A 66 -8.45 6.62 1.30
N SER A 67 -7.20 6.98 1.55
CA SER A 67 -6.19 6.13 2.17
C SER A 67 -5.46 6.91 3.28
N VAL A 68 -4.91 6.19 4.25
CA VAL A 68 -3.95 6.73 5.23
C VAL A 68 -2.58 6.21 4.83
N GLU A 69 -1.65 7.12 4.56
CA GLU A 69 -0.37 6.78 3.96
C GLU A 69 0.80 7.38 4.75
N PRO A 70 1.95 6.68 4.78
CA PRO A 70 3.17 7.22 5.36
C PRO A 70 3.68 8.44 4.58
N THR A 71 4.09 9.47 5.30
CA THR A 71 4.75 10.66 4.73
C THR A 71 6.28 10.48 4.76
N CYS A 72 7.03 11.46 4.25
CA CYS A 72 8.48 11.45 4.37
C CYS A 72 8.95 11.43 5.84
N THR A 73 8.17 12.02 6.76
CA THR A 73 8.51 12.07 8.19
C THR A 73 8.41 10.68 8.83
N PHE A 74 7.68 9.75 8.21
CA PHE A 74 7.63 8.33 8.63
C PHE A 74 8.98 7.62 8.59
N CYS A 75 9.93 8.09 7.76
CA CYS A 75 11.30 7.57 7.66
C CYS A 75 12.39 8.60 8.01
N HIS A 76 12.09 9.89 7.85
CA HIS A 76 13.07 10.97 7.95
C HIS A 76 12.93 11.89 9.17
N ASP A 77 12.00 11.63 10.10
CA ASP A 77 11.91 12.39 11.35
C ASP A 77 12.07 11.50 12.58
N GLY A 78 12.97 11.89 13.48
CA GLY A 78 13.17 11.22 14.77
C GLY A 78 12.52 12.03 15.88
N ALA A 79 12.27 11.40 17.03
CA ALA A 79 11.98 12.14 18.25
C ALA A 79 12.91 11.66 19.36
N PHE A 80 13.47 12.60 20.11
CA PHE A 80 14.35 12.31 21.23
C PHE A 80 13.77 12.88 22.51
N LYS A 81 13.99 12.16 23.61
CA LYS A 81 13.75 12.67 24.96
C LYS A 81 15.09 13.18 25.50
N GLY A 82 15.11 14.38 26.07
CA GLY A 82 16.30 14.90 26.74
C GLY A 82 16.64 14.10 28.00
N ARG A 83 17.85 14.31 28.53
CA ARG A 83 18.44 13.56 29.65
C ARG A 83 17.63 13.60 30.96
N ASN A 84 16.72 14.56 31.12
CA ASN A 84 15.86 14.69 32.30
C ASN A 84 14.45 14.17 31.98
N LEU A 85 14.12 12.96 32.45
CA LEU A 85 12.90 12.20 32.08
C LEU A 85 11.63 12.71 32.78
N SER A 86 11.75 13.51 33.84
CA SER A 86 10.61 13.98 34.63
C SER A 86 9.87 15.18 34.02
N THR A 87 10.48 15.91 33.08
CA THR A 87 9.89 17.12 32.47
C THR A 87 9.98 17.18 30.94
N ASN A 88 10.64 16.24 30.27
CA ASN A 88 10.84 16.32 28.82
C ASN A 88 9.67 15.78 28.01
N ARG A 89 8.97 16.68 27.32
CA ARG A 89 8.19 16.34 26.13
C ARG A 89 9.15 15.90 25.00
N PRO A 90 8.84 14.84 24.24
CA PRO A 90 9.66 14.43 23.10
C PRO A 90 9.77 15.58 22.10
N LYS A 91 10.99 15.89 21.68
CA LYS A 91 11.25 16.89 20.64
C LYS A 91 11.43 16.18 19.31
N VAL A 92 10.68 16.59 18.30
CA VAL A 92 10.85 16.12 16.93
C VAL A 92 12.13 16.72 16.36
N LEU A 93 12.97 15.88 15.79
CA LEU A 93 14.18 16.22 15.07
C LEU A 93 13.94 15.87 13.60
N THR A 94 13.74 16.90 12.80
CA THR A 94 13.59 16.78 11.34
C THR A 94 14.87 16.27 10.71
N TYR A 95 14.76 15.47 9.65
CA TYR A 95 15.89 14.84 8.93
C TYR A 95 16.71 13.86 9.78
N SER A 96 16.14 13.35 10.86
CA SER A 96 16.77 12.33 11.70
C SER A 96 16.24 10.94 11.31
N PRO A 97 17.08 9.90 11.29
CA PRO A 97 16.58 8.53 11.14
C PRO A 97 15.55 8.24 12.24
N THR A 98 14.42 7.71 11.82
CA THR A 98 13.29 7.47 12.72
C THR A 98 13.64 6.39 13.74
N GLN A 99 13.55 6.75 15.03
CA GLN A 99 13.68 5.80 16.14
C GLN A 99 12.33 5.50 16.80
N MET A 100 11.28 6.26 16.46
CA MET A 100 9.95 6.18 17.09
C MET A 100 8.82 5.74 16.17
N SER A 101 8.95 5.86 14.85
CA SER A 101 7.99 5.25 13.93
C SER A 101 8.04 3.74 14.17
N GLY A 102 6.93 3.14 14.59
CA GLY A 102 6.83 1.69 14.76
C GLY A 102 6.86 0.99 13.41
N LEU A 103 7.97 1.07 12.66
CA LEU A 103 8.13 0.48 11.32
C LEU A 103 7.87 -1.01 11.38
N GLU A 104 8.44 -1.66 12.39
CA GLU A 104 8.23 -3.08 12.67
C GLU A 104 6.77 -3.38 13.04
N ALA A 105 6.11 -2.50 13.82
CA ALA A 105 4.69 -2.67 14.16
C ALA A 105 3.78 -2.47 12.94
N SER A 106 4.08 -1.50 12.07
CA SER A 106 3.39 -1.27 10.80
C SER A 106 3.57 -2.45 9.84
N GLN A 107 4.78 -3.01 9.79
CA GLN A 107 5.09 -4.20 9.00
C GLN A 107 4.33 -5.42 9.54
N ARG A 108 4.35 -5.65 10.86
CA ARG A 108 3.59 -6.73 11.52
C ARG A 108 2.09 -6.60 11.30
N SER A 109 1.54 -5.39 11.44
CA SER A 109 0.13 -5.11 11.16
C SER A 109 -0.27 -5.49 9.73
N SER A 110 0.60 -5.21 8.74
CA SER A 110 0.38 -5.61 7.35
C SER A 110 0.36 -7.13 7.18
N TYR A 111 1.21 -7.86 7.89
CA TYR A 111 1.19 -9.33 7.89
C TYR A 111 -0.06 -9.90 8.54
N ASP A 112 -0.49 -9.34 9.66
CA ASP A 112 -1.69 -9.78 10.36
C ASP A 112 -2.95 -9.54 9.50
N CYS A 113 -2.98 -8.42 8.78
CA CYS A 113 -4.00 -8.15 7.75
C CYS A 113 -3.97 -9.21 6.63
N ALA A 114 -2.79 -9.55 6.12
CA ALA A 114 -2.63 -10.57 5.09
C ALA A 114 -3.05 -11.97 5.58
N ALA A 115 -2.73 -12.33 6.83
CA ALA A 115 -3.09 -13.61 7.45
C ALA A 115 -4.59 -13.72 7.75
N SER A 116 -5.28 -12.59 7.93
CA SER A 116 -6.73 -12.57 8.18
C SER A 116 -7.53 -13.21 7.05
N LYS A 117 -8.66 -13.85 7.40
CA LYS A 117 -9.66 -14.31 6.41
C LYS A 117 -10.31 -13.13 5.67
N ARG A 118 -10.23 -11.91 6.21
CA ARG A 118 -10.80 -10.70 5.61
C ARG A 118 -10.02 -10.21 4.39
N SER A 119 -8.78 -10.64 4.19
CA SER A 119 -7.95 -10.28 3.02
C SER A 119 -8.17 -11.18 1.79
N GLY A 120 -9.24 -11.97 1.77
CA GLY A 120 -9.62 -12.77 0.59
C GLY A 120 -10.09 -11.88 -0.57
N SER A 121 -9.86 -12.32 -1.80
CA SER A 121 -10.21 -11.56 -3.01
C SER A 121 -11.67 -11.14 -3.03
N ASP A 122 -12.63 -12.03 -2.77
CA ASP A 122 -14.06 -11.65 -2.77
C ASP A 122 -14.42 -10.63 -1.70
N THR A 123 -13.72 -10.65 -0.56
CA THR A 123 -13.94 -9.67 0.51
C THR A 123 -13.35 -8.32 0.12
N LEU A 124 -12.12 -8.29 -0.38
CA LEU A 124 -11.49 -7.04 -0.79
C LEU A 124 -12.18 -6.43 -2.00
N MET A 125 -12.61 -7.25 -2.97
CA MET A 125 -13.33 -6.76 -4.14
C MET A 125 -14.64 -6.06 -3.78
N ARG A 126 -15.31 -6.41 -2.67
CA ARG A 126 -16.49 -5.64 -2.19
C ARG A 126 -16.17 -4.18 -1.84
N TYR A 127 -14.94 -3.89 -1.42
CA TYR A 127 -14.48 -2.52 -1.12
C TYR A 127 -13.87 -1.83 -2.33
N ILE A 128 -13.28 -2.61 -3.24
CA ILE A 128 -12.61 -2.08 -4.41
C ILE A 128 -13.70 -1.78 -5.47
N ASP A 129 -14.68 -2.66 -5.71
CA ASP A 129 -15.71 -2.56 -6.78
C ASP A 129 -16.45 -1.22 -6.88
N PRO A 130 -16.80 -0.54 -5.77
CA PRO A 130 -17.40 0.79 -5.80
C PRO A 130 -16.48 1.92 -6.28
N LEU A 131 -15.17 1.68 -6.41
CA LEU A 131 -14.23 2.70 -6.88
C LEU A 131 -14.45 2.99 -8.37
N PRO A 132 -14.51 4.28 -8.76
CA PRO A 132 -14.73 4.69 -10.14
C PRO A 132 -13.53 4.35 -11.04
N ASP A 133 -13.78 4.32 -12.35
CA ASP A 133 -12.82 3.96 -13.41
C ASP A 133 -12.33 2.49 -13.41
N ARG A 134 -13.14 1.57 -12.89
CA ARG A 134 -12.83 0.13 -12.97
C ARG A 134 -13.35 -0.51 -14.25
N SER A 135 -12.42 -1.00 -15.08
CA SER A 135 -12.74 -1.89 -16.19
C SER A 135 -13.00 -3.32 -15.71
N SER A 136 -13.80 -4.10 -16.45
CA SER A 136 -14.04 -5.53 -16.18
C SER A 136 -12.73 -6.33 -16.16
N THR A 137 -11.78 -5.98 -17.05
CA THR A 137 -10.42 -6.54 -17.05
C THR A 137 -9.68 -6.22 -15.76
N GLY A 138 -9.76 -4.97 -15.28
CA GLY A 138 -9.21 -4.57 -13.99
C GLY A 138 -9.77 -5.39 -12.83
N HIS A 139 -11.09 -5.63 -12.81
CA HIS A 139 -11.72 -6.48 -11.80
C HIS A 139 -11.09 -7.89 -11.77
N MET A 140 -10.96 -8.53 -12.94
CA MET A 140 -10.39 -9.88 -13.04
C MET A 140 -8.92 -9.91 -12.60
N VAL A 141 -8.12 -8.93 -13.04
CA VAL A 141 -6.70 -8.83 -12.65
C VAL A 141 -6.56 -8.64 -11.14
N TYR A 142 -7.33 -7.73 -10.53
CA TYR A 142 -7.27 -7.52 -9.09
C TYR A 142 -7.69 -8.78 -8.31
N LYS A 143 -8.83 -9.37 -8.68
CA LYS A 143 -9.41 -10.51 -7.98
C LYS A 143 -8.54 -11.76 -8.05
N HIS A 144 -8.01 -12.07 -9.24
CA HIS A 144 -7.35 -13.35 -9.49
C HIS A 144 -5.83 -13.29 -9.49
N LEU A 145 -5.23 -12.11 -9.71
CA LEU A 145 -3.78 -11.95 -9.76
C LEU A 145 -3.25 -11.08 -8.62
N THR A 146 -3.63 -9.80 -8.58
CA THR A 146 -3.00 -8.83 -7.67
C THR A 146 -3.22 -9.17 -6.21
N ILE A 147 -4.47 -9.41 -5.79
CA ILE A 147 -4.79 -9.68 -4.39
C ILE A 147 -4.16 -11.00 -3.90
N PRO A 148 -4.33 -12.14 -4.59
CA PRO A 148 -3.71 -13.40 -4.15
C PRO A 148 -2.18 -13.32 -4.12
N PHE A 149 -1.57 -12.65 -5.11
CA PHE A 149 -0.13 -12.48 -5.17
C PHE A 149 0.39 -11.62 -4.02
N ALA A 150 -0.23 -10.46 -3.77
CA ALA A 150 0.14 -9.58 -2.66
C ALA A 150 0.02 -10.28 -1.31
N LYS A 151 -1.09 -11.02 -1.09
CA LYS A 151 -1.28 -11.82 0.13
C LYS A 151 -0.18 -12.87 0.29
N THR A 152 0.13 -13.62 -0.77
CA THR A 152 1.17 -14.65 -0.74
C THR A 152 2.55 -14.06 -0.48
N ALA A 153 2.87 -12.92 -1.11
CA ALA A 153 4.13 -12.22 -0.92
C ALA A 153 4.29 -11.74 0.53
N LEU A 154 3.25 -11.12 1.12
CA LEU A 154 3.27 -10.67 2.50
C LEU A 154 3.43 -11.83 3.49
N LEU A 155 2.76 -12.97 3.26
CA LEU A 155 2.90 -14.15 4.11
C LEU A 155 4.30 -14.80 3.98
N LYS A 156 4.88 -14.81 2.78
CA LYS A 156 6.26 -15.26 2.58
C LYS A 156 7.26 -14.33 3.29
N GLN A 157 7.03 -13.03 3.19
CA GLN A 157 7.83 -12.02 3.88
C GLN A 157 7.73 -12.22 5.40
N GLN A 158 6.53 -12.42 5.95
CA GLN A 158 6.32 -12.72 7.36
C GLN A 158 7.17 -13.91 7.85
N GLN A 159 7.28 -14.97 7.05
CA GLN A 159 8.14 -16.12 7.39
C GLN A 159 9.63 -15.77 7.38
N THR A 160 10.07 -14.97 6.41
CA THR A 160 11.47 -14.52 6.30
C THR A 160 11.87 -13.63 7.49
N TYR A 161 10.93 -12.84 8.00
CA TYR A 161 11.11 -11.97 9.15
C TYR A 161 10.62 -12.57 10.47
N ALA A 162 10.48 -13.91 10.55
CA ALA A 162 10.06 -14.58 11.78
C ALA A 162 11.01 -14.34 12.97
N TRP A 163 12.26 -13.97 12.70
CA TRP A 163 13.27 -13.61 13.71
C TRP A 163 13.01 -12.27 14.42
N GLN A 164 12.10 -11.44 13.91
CA GLN A 164 11.73 -10.15 14.54
C GLN A 164 10.71 -10.30 15.68
N LYS A 165 10.31 -11.53 16.04
CA LYS A 165 9.34 -11.80 17.10
C LYS A 165 9.98 -12.04 18.45
#